data_AF-A0AA96X852-F1
#
_entry.id   AF-A0AA96X852-F1
#
_cell.length_a   1.000
_cell.length_b   1.000
_cell.length_c   1.000
_cell.angle_alpha   90.00
_cell.angle_beta   90.00
_cell.angle_gamma   90.00
#
_symmetry.space_group_name_H-M   'P 1'
#
loop_
_entity.id
_entity.type
_entity.pdbx_description
1 polymer ?
#
loop_
_entity_poly.entity_id
_entity_poly.type
_entity_poly.pdbx_seq_one_letter_code
_entity_poly.pdbx_strand_id
1 'polypeptide(L)'
;MALQKSPGQKRKSMVRTVCILVFLILTYFLSNYYSRANNESLSWVENHQALDAEVVALREEEEEYRGRKDKKRYRTNYYIDYQFNYEDEDFESSAEVSKGIYSQYEQGQPIEVWFPEGDIYGHVLAQNAQRDIESNTPVGNLIQAAPITIGICLVLYWILSFLFVRESKKALPEGFYTETSWLDIDDNYLVALEGDELVYFDIPKKQALTAQSAYQAGKSPEEIYHLCKPNTAARIPLNEINSLSSDHNSDVITIKHGDKTHSVEFLNQTVKAHALERIEKQLPETMDYQHIQRSRLQATLPSLVIAILLIGLIYWLDSFILRAIVGFIGLTSVAPNLLSKLISPTETRLWVKVEETSVKHA
;
A
#
# COMPACT_ATOMS: atom_id res chain seq x y z
N MET A 1 -27.73 9.80 12.45
CA MET A 1 -27.81 8.49 11.75
C MET A 1 -26.39 7.97 11.61
N ALA A 2 -26.12 6.68 11.80
CA ALA A 2 -24.77 6.14 11.62
C ALA A 2 -24.42 6.12 10.12
N LEU A 3 -23.21 6.60 9.76
CA LEU A 3 -22.74 6.66 8.38
C LEU A 3 -22.69 5.23 7.78
N GLN A 4 -23.43 4.99 6.70
CA GLN A 4 -23.41 3.70 6.02
C GLN A 4 -22.10 3.57 5.25
N LYS A 5 -21.38 2.46 5.46
CA LYS A 5 -20.11 2.18 4.76
C LYS A 5 -20.35 1.46 3.44
N SER A 6 -19.63 1.86 2.38
CA SER A 6 -19.63 1.14 1.11
C SER A 6 -19.08 -0.29 1.31
N PRO A 7 -19.43 -1.24 0.44
CA PRO A 7 -18.80 -2.57 0.44
C PRO A 7 -17.27 -2.49 0.37
N GLY A 8 -16.70 -1.57 -0.43
CA GLY A 8 -15.27 -1.31 -0.52
C GLY A 8 -14.69 -0.86 0.82
N GLN A 9 -15.30 0.15 1.46
CA GLN A 9 -14.92 0.63 2.79
C GLN A 9 -14.96 -0.48 3.86
N LYS A 10 -15.99 -1.36 3.83
CA LYS A 10 -16.10 -2.51 4.74
C LYS A 10 -14.96 -3.50 4.54
N ARG A 11 -14.66 -3.87 3.29
CA ARG A 11 -13.55 -4.80 2.96
C ARG A 11 -12.20 -4.21 3.30
N LYS A 12 -11.96 -2.93 3.03
CA LYS A 12 -10.74 -2.21 3.41
C LYS A 12 -10.52 -2.18 4.92
N SER A 13 -11.60 -2.00 5.68
CA SER A 13 -11.56 -2.09 7.15
C SER A 13 -11.21 -3.51 7.60
N MET A 14 -11.82 -4.54 7.00
CA MET A 14 -11.52 -5.94 7.31
C MET A 14 -10.06 -6.30 7.02
N VAL A 15 -9.55 -5.95 5.84
CA VAL A 15 -8.15 -6.17 5.46
C VAL A 15 -7.21 -5.48 6.45
N ARG A 16 -7.51 -4.23 6.85
CA ARG A 16 -6.74 -3.53 7.87
C ARG A 16 -6.75 -4.29 9.20
N THR A 17 -7.90 -4.74 9.67
CA THR A 17 -8.00 -5.52 10.92
C THR A 17 -7.21 -6.81 10.85
N VAL A 18 -7.31 -7.57 9.75
CA VAL A 18 -6.53 -8.80 9.55
C VAL A 18 -5.03 -8.51 9.58
N CYS A 19 -4.57 -7.46 8.91
CA CYS A 19 -3.15 -7.10 8.91
C CYS A 19 -2.65 -6.68 10.29
N ILE A 20 -3.47 -5.97 11.08
CA ILE A 20 -3.13 -5.61 12.46
C ILE A 20 -3.02 -6.87 13.32
N LEU A 21 -3.94 -7.83 13.19
CA LEU A 21 -3.87 -9.09 13.93
C LEU A 21 -2.61 -9.89 13.55
N VAL A 22 -2.32 -10.02 12.25
CA VAL A 22 -1.10 -10.68 11.78
C VAL A 22 0.15 -9.96 12.29
N PHE A 23 0.16 -8.63 12.29
CA PHE A 23 1.25 -7.83 12.85
C PHE A 23 1.49 -8.14 14.32
N LEU A 24 0.44 -8.17 15.14
CA LEU A 24 0.54 -8.48 16.57
C LEU A 24 1.08 -9.90 16.79
N ILE A 25 0.56 -10.88 16.04
CA ILE A 25 0.97 -12.29 16.13
C ILE A 25 2.45 -12.44 15.73
N LEU A 26 2.85 -11.93 14.57
CA LEU A 26 4.23 -12.03 14.07
C LEU A 26 5.20 -11.32 15.02
N THR A 27 4.85 -10.14 15.51
CA THR A 27 5.71 -9.38 16.43
C THR A 27 5.87 -10.10 17.75
N TYR A 28 4.81 -10.72 18.27
CA TYR A 28 4.89 -11.56 19.46
C TYR A 28 5.83 -12.76 19.27
N PHE A 29 5.65 -13.55 18.19
CA PHE A 29 6.50 -14.72 17.96
C PHE A 29 7.96 -14.35 17.70
N LEU A 30 8.21 -13.32 16.89
CA LEU A 30 9.56 -12.88 16.57
C LEU A 30 10.26 -12.27 17.80
N SER A 31 9.53 -11.53 18.65
CA SER A 31 10.05 -11.05 19.93
C SER A 31 10.40 -12.19 20.89
N ASN A 32 9.61 -13.26 20.93
CA ASN A 32 9.95 -14.44 21.73
C ASN A 32 11.17 -15.17 21.18
N TYR A 33 11.33 -15.21 19.86
CA TYR A 33 12.53 -15.75 19.22
C TYR A 33 13.77 -14.95 19.60
N TYR A 34 13.73 -13.61 19.49
CA TYR A 34 14.84 -12.75 19.94
C TYR A 34 15.16 -12.93 21.42
N SER A 35 14.14 -12.97 22.28
CA SER A 35 14.31 -13.22 23.71
C SER A 35 15.05 -14.54 23.98
N ARG A 36 14.66 -15.64 23.31
CA ARG A 36 15.34 -16.93 23.46
C ARG A 36 16.77 -16.89 22.93
N ALA A 37 16.98 -16.34 21.73
CA ALA A 37 18.31 -16.24 21.13
C ALA A 37 19.27 -15.39 22.00
N ASN A 38 18.77 -14.29 22.57
CA ASN A 38 19.55 -13.44 23.47
C ASN A 38 19.82 -14.14 24.81
N ASN A 39 18.84 -14.84 25.39
CA ASN A 39 19.05 -15.63 26.61
C ASN A 39 20.07 -16.77 26.42
N GLU A 40 20.01 -17.47 25.29
CA GLU A 40 20.97 -18.53 24.97
C GLU A 40 22.38 -17.97 24.80
N SER A 41 22.54 -16.87 24.06
CA SER A 41 23.84 -16.22 23.84
C SER A 41 24.43 -15.58 25.10
N LEU A 42 23.61 -15.18 26.08
CA LEU A 42 24.03 -14.58 27.35
C LEU A 42 24.04 -15.57 28.54
N SER A 43 23.76 -16.85 28.31
CA SER A 43 23.68 -17.86 29.38
C SER A 43 24.98 -18.05 30.16
N TRP A 44 26.12 -17.77 29.53
CA TRP A 44 27.43 -17.85 30.16
C TRP A 44 27.66 -16.76 31.23
N VAL A 45 26.91 -15.65 31.17
CA VAL A 45 27.13 -14.49 32.05
C VAL A 45 26.79 -14.81 33.51
N GLU A 46 25.93 -15.79 33.81
CA GLU A 46 25.67 -16.18 35.20
C GLU A 46 26.86 -16.92 35.85
N ASN A 47 27.67 -17.61 35.04
CA ASN A 47 28.83 -18.40 35.49
C ASN A 47 30.13 -17.88 34.86
N HIS A 48 30.22 -16.57 34.64
CA HIS A 48 31.40 -15.96 34.04
C HIS A 48 32.60 -16.03 34.99
N GLN A 49 33.80 -16.01 34.40
CA GLN A 49 35.03 -15.67 35.09
C GLN A 49 35.33 -14.19 34.84
N ALA A 50 35.92 -13.53 35.83
CA ALA A 50 36.26 -12.11 35.78
C ALA A 50 37.76 -11.91 35.97
N LEU A 51 38.32 -10.94 35.25
CA LEU A 51 39.72 -10.54 35.34
C LEU A 51 39.82 -9.02 35.18
N ASP A 52 40.76 -8.40 35.90
CA ASP A 52 41.11 -7.00 35.70
C ASP A 52 42.05 -6.87 34.49
N ALA A 53 41.60 -6.15 33.47
CA ALA A 53 42.43 -5.68 32.36
C ALA A 53 42.91 -4.26 32.60
N GLU A 54 43.95 -3.84 31.90
CA GLU A 54 44.45 -2.46 31.89
C GLU A 54 43.94 -1.75 30.64
N VAL A 55 43.41 -0.53 30.80
CA VAL A 55 43.06 0.33 29.66
C VAL A 55 44.33 0.82 28.98
N VAL A 56 44.57 0.35 27.75
CA VAL A 56 45.75 0.71 26.95
C VAL A 56 45.53 2.01 26.21
N ALA A 57 44.35 2.21 25.63
CA ALA A 57 44.02 3.42 24.87
C ALA A 57 42.52 3.68 24.85
N LEU A 58 42.19 4.96 24.62
CA LEU A 58 40.83 5.44 24.41
C LEU A 58 40.78 6.05 23.00
N ARG A 59 39.90 5.51 22.15
CA ARG A 59 39.79 5.93 20.74
C ARG A 59 38.40 6.49 20.44
N GLU A 60 38.38 7.59 19.71
CA GLU A 60 37.16 8.17 19.13
C GLU A 60 37.24 8.08 17.61
N GLU A 61 36.24 7.46 17.00
CA GLU A 61 36.14 7.34 15.54
C GLU A 61 34.87 8.03 15.03
N GLU A 62 35.01 8.94 14.07
CA GLU A 62 33.86 9.54 13.38
C GLU A 62 33.49 8.73 12.14
N GLU A 63 32.31 8.12 12.18
CA GLU A 63 31.71 7.42 11.06
C GLU A 63 30.83 8.38 10.24
N GLU A 64 31.20 8.59 8.97
CA GLU A 64 30.33 9.28 8.00
C GLU A 64 29.31 8.29 7.42
N TYR A 65 28.03 8.61 7.57
CA TYR A 65 26.95 7.86 6.93
C TYR A 65 25.98 8.80 6.21
N ARG A 66 25.30 8.28 5.19
CA ARG A 66 24.32 9.06 4.41
C ARG A 66 22.91 8.83 4.93
N GLY A 67 22.27 9.89 5.37
CA GLY A 67 20.88 9.86 5.83
C GLY A 67 19.87 9.78 4.68
N ARG A 68 18.59 9.64 5.03
CA ARG A 68 17.48 9.72 4.08
C ARG A 68 17.53 11.08 3.35
N LYS A 69 17.60 11.06 2.01
CA LYS A 69 17.87 12.20 1.10
C LYS A 69 19.35 12.58 0.92
N ASP A 70 20.27 11.62 1.07
CA ASP A 70 21.69 11.77 0.68
C ASP A 70 22.46 12.84 1.48
N LYS A 71 21.91 13.28 2.61
CA LYS A 71 22.58 14.22 3.51
C LYS A 71 23.66 13.49 4.30
N LYS A 72 24.89 13.98 4.23
CA LYS A 72 25.99 13.54 5.09
C LYS A 72 25.61 13.74 6.56
N ARG A 73 25.83 12.70 7.36
CA ARG A 73 25.71 12.71 8.81
C ARG A 73 26.96 12.05 9.39
N TYR A 74 27.29 12.45 10.60
CA TYR A 74 28.43 11.93 11.33
C TYR A 74 27.92 11.29 12.61
N ARG A 75 28.50 10.15 12.99
CA ARG A 75 28.32 9.49 14.28
C ARG A 75 29.69 9.28 14.88
N THR A 76 29.89 9.73 16.11
CA THR A 76 31.11 9.43 16.88
C THR A 76 30.91 8.12 17.62
N ASN A 77 31.78 7.15 17.37
CA ASN A 77 31.87 5.88 18.09
C ASN A 77 33.05 5.96 19.07
N TYR A 78 32.87 5.40 20.27
CA TYR A 78 33.85 5.46 21.35
C TYR A 78 34.34 4.04 21.65
N TYR A 79 35.65 3.84 21.68
CA TYR A 79 36.28 2.54 21.89
C TYR A 79 37.25 2.60 23.08
N ILE A 80 37.27 1.52 23.85
CA ILE A 80 38.29 1.26 24.87
C ILE A 80 39.13 0.08 24.40
N ASP A 81 40.42 0.31 24.24
CA ASP A 81 41.41 -0.73 23.99
C ASP A 81 41.96 -1.18 25.34
N TYR A 82 41.99 -2.48 25.58
CA TYR A 82 42.36 -3.06 26.88
C TYR A 82 43.25 -4.28 26.69
N GLN A 83 44.13 -4.51 27.67
CA GLN A 83 45.05 -5.65 27.70
C GLN A 83 45.00 -6.38 29.03
N PHE A 84 45.20 -7.69 29.03
CA PHE A 84 45.29 -8.49 30.24
C PHE A 84 46.15 -9.75 30.01
N ASN A 85 46.65 -10.33 31.10
CA ASN A 85 47.41 -11.57 31.06
C ASN A 85 46.59 -12.71 31.68
N TYR A 86 46.53 -13.85 30.98
CA TYR A 86 45.87 -15.07 31.46
C TYR A 86 46.73 -16.28 31.11
N GLU A 87 47.11 -17.08 32.11
CA GLU A 87 47.93 -18.29 31.94
C GLU A 87 49.22 -18.08 31.09
N ASP A 88 49.95 -16.99 31.37
CA ASP A 88 51.18 -16.59 30.66
C ASP A 88 50.98 -16.15 29.20
N GLU A 89 49.75 -15.91 28.76
CA GLU A 89 49.39 -15.34 27.46
C GLU A 89 48.83 -13.91 27.61
N ASP A 90 49.34 -12.98 26.80
CA ASP A 90 48.87 -11.59 26.75
C ASP A 90 47.78 -11.43 25.70
N PHE A 91 46.64 -10.88 26.10
CA PHE A 91 45.50 -10.56 25.24
C PHE A 91 45.37 -9.06 25.07
N GLU A 92 45.10 -8.61 23.85
CA GLU A 92 44.79 -7.22 23.52
C GLU A 92 43.52 -7.19 22.68
N SER A 93 42.57 -6.34 23.08
CA SER A 93 41.25 -6.27 22.44
C SER A 93 40.67 -4.87 22.52
N SER A 94 39.63 -4.63 21.74
CA SER A 94 38.97 -3.33 21.59
C SER A 94 37.46 -3.53 21.68
N ALA A 95 36.79 -2.71 22.50
CA ALA A 95 35.34 -2.77 22.66
C ALA A 95 34.68 -1.40 22.44
N GLU A 96 33.61 -1.37 21.65
CA GLU A 96 32.75 -0.18 21.52
C GLU A 96 31.95 0.01 22.80
N VAL A 97 31.99 1.23 23.35
CA VAL A 97 31.27 1.63 24.57
C VAL A 97 30.46 2.89 24.34
N SER A 98 29.55 3.20 25.27
CA SER A 98 28.83 4.47 25.23
C SER A 98 29.76 5.64 25.61
N LYS A 99 29.43 6.85 25.16
CA LYS A 99 30.15 8.08 25.57
C LYS A 99 30.25 8.23 27.10
N GLY A 100 29.18 7.86 27.82
CA GLY A 100 29.14 7.97 29.28
C GLY A 100 30.15 7.04 29.96
N ILE A 101 30.26 5.81 29.46
CA ILE A 101 31.25 4.83 29.91
C ILE A 101 32.65 5.30 29.56
N TYR A 102 32.86 5.69 28.30
CA TYR A 102 34.15 6.18 27.80
C TYR A 102 34.72 7.32 28.67
N SER A 103 33.87 8.26 29.09
CA SER A 103 34.29 9.40 29.92
C SER A 103 34.66 9.06 31.37
N GLN A 104 34.46 7.81 31.81
CA GLN A 104 34.76 7.37 33.18
C GLN A 104 36.16 6.75 33.32
N TYR A 105 36.81 6.42 32.20
CA TYR A 105 38.09 5.73 32.18
C TYR A 105 39.23 6.64 31.72
N GLU A 106 40.42 6.33 32.18
CA GLU A 106 41.69 6.90 31.73
C GLU A 106 42.67 5.77 31.40
N GLN A 107 43.68 6.06 30.58
CA GLN A 107 44.74 5.11 30.27
C GLN A 107 45.46 4.64 31.54
N GLY A 108 45.75 3.34 31.64
CA GLY A 108 46.38 2.70 32.79
C GLY A 108 45.42 2.37 33.94
N GLN A 109 44.12 2.68 33.81
CA GLN A 109 43.14 2.27 34.81
C GLN A 109 42.71 0.81 34.63
N PRO A 110 42.37 0.11 35.72
CA PRO A 110 41.81 -1.23 35.62
C PRO A 110 40.38 -1.18 35.06
N ILE A 111 40.06 -2.14 34.20
CA ILE A 111 38.73 -2.38 33.65
C ILE A 111 38.40 -3.86 33.70
N GLU A 112 37.21 -4.19 34.19
CA GLU A 112 36.81 -5.58 34.37
C GLU A 112 36.37 -6.22 33.04
N VAL A 113 36.91 -7.40 32.77
CA VAL A 113 36.60 -8.24 31.61
C VAL A 113 35.96 -9.53 32.10
N TRP A 114 34.86 -9.91 31.45
CA TRP A 114 34.15 -11.16 31.72
C TRP A 114 34.32 -12.13 30.55
N PHE A 115 34.46 -13.41 30.85
CA PHE A 115 34.56 -14.46 29.84
C PHE A 115 33.91 -15.77 30.30
N PRO A 116 33.45 -16.63 29.38
CA PRO A 116 32.92 -17.95 29.71
C PRO A 116 33.98 -18.86 30.36
N GLU A 117 33.55 -19.75 31.26
CA GLU A 117 34.43 -20.77 31.84
C GLU A 117 35.05 -21.66 30.74
N GLY A 118 36.37 -21.68 30.67
CA GLY A 118 37.13 -22.47 29.70
C GLY A 118 37.25 -21.87 28.30
N ASP A 119 36.77 -20.63 28.07
CA ASP A 119 36.91 -19.93 26.80
C ASP A 119 37.27 -18.44 27.00
N ILE A 120 38.57 -18.17 27.17
CA ILE A 120 39.09 -16.79 27.30
C ILE A 120 38.91 -15.96 26.01
N TYR A 121 38.79 -16.59 24.84
CA TYR A 121 38.63 -15.87 23.58
C TYR A 121 37.25 -15.21 23.48
N GLY A 122 36.25 -15.73 24.20
CA GLY A 122 34.91 -15.15 24.33
C GLY A 122 34.80 -13.92 25.24
N HIS A 123 35.93 -13.36 25.69
CA HIS A 123 35.97 -12.20 26.58
C HIS A 123 35.28 -10.94 26.05
N VAL A 124 34.62 -10.23 26.96
CA VAL A 124 33.97 -8.93 26.72
C VAL A 124 34.10 -8.04 27.96
N LEU A 125 34.04 -6.72 27.79
CA LEU A 125 33.96 -5.81 28.94
C LEU A 125 32.72 -6.12 29.79
N ALA A 126 32.87 -6.17 31.12
CA ALA A 126 31.78 -6.42 32.07
C ALA A 126 30.57 -5.52 31.82
N GLN A 127 30.82 -4.24 31.52
CA GLN A 127 29.76 -3.27 31.24
C GLN A 127 28.99 -3.55 29.95
N ASN A 128 29.65 -4.12 28.94
CA ASN A 128 28.98 -4.50 27.69
C ASN A 128 28.11 -5.74 27.91
N ALA A 129 28.61 -6.75 28.63
CA ALA A 129 27.81 -7.91 29.02
C ALA A 129 26.58 -7.50 29.85
N GLN A 130 26.76 -6.62 30.83
CA GLN A 130 25.71 -6.08 31.66
C GLN A 130 24.67 -5.28 30.84
N ARG A 131 25.14 -4.43 29.91
CA ARG A 131 24.27 -3.69 28.98
C ARG A 131 23.46 -4.66 28.12
N ASP A 132 24.06 -5.73 27.63
CA ASP A 132 23.38 -6.68 26.76
C ASP A 132 22.28 -7.43 27.53
N ILE A 133 22.54 -7.81 28.80
CA ILE A 133 21.51 -8.32 29.72
C ILE A 133 20.39 -7.29 29.93
N GLU A 134 20.72 -6.05 30.25
CA GLU A 134 19.75 -4.98 30.51
C GLU A 134 18.91 -4.63 29.28
N SER A 135 19.49 -4.80 28.09
CA SER A 135 18.79 -4.56 26.82
C SER A 135 17.84 -5.69 26.43
N ASN A 136 18.05 -6.91 26.96
CA ASN A 136 17.26 -8.09 26.69
C ASN A 136 15.94 -8.11 27.50
N THR A 137 15.13 -7.08 27.27
CA THR A 137 13.80 -6.94 27.87
C THR A 137 12.71 -7.31 26.87
N PRO A 138 11.50 -7.67 27.32
CA PRO A 138 10.37 -7.87 26.43
C PRO A 138 10.13 -6.68 25.49
N VAL A 139 10.31 -5.45 25.98
CA VAL A 139 10.17 -4.23 25.18
C VAL A 139 11.30 -4.09 24.15
N GLY A 140 12.56 -4.34 24.54
CA GLY A 140 13.70 -4.32 23.62
C GLY A 140 13.53 -5.31 22.47
N ASN A 141 13.12 -6.54 22.79
CA ASN A 141 12.88 -7.60 21.81
C ASN A 141 11.71 -7.28 20.85
N LEU A 142 10.67 -6.59 21.33
CA LEU A 142 9.59 -6.07 20.47
C LEU A 142 10.10 -5.00 19.50
N ILE A 143 10.95 -4.08 19.97
CA ILE A 143 11.55 -3.02 19.13
C ILE A 143 12.44 -3.63 18.05
N GLN A 144 13.21 -4.68 18.37
CA GLN A 144 14.02 -5.40 17.39
C GLN A 144 13.16 -6.12 16.33
N ALA A 145 12.03 -6.70 16.74
CA ALA A 145 11.11 -7.38 15.82
C ALA A 145 10.33 -6.41 14.90
N ALA A 146 10.01 -5.21 15.38
CA ALA A 146 9.08 -4.31 14.73
C ALA A 146 9.44 -3.92 13.27
N PRO A 147 10.70 -3.57 12.90
CA PRO A 147 11.04 -3.22 11.53
C PRO A 147 10.71 -4.32 10.52
N ILE A 148 10.99 -5.57 10.88
CA ILE A 148 10.75 -6.75 10.03
C ILE A 148 9.25 -7.00 9.91
N THR A 149 8.52 -7.02 11.03
CA THR A 149 7.08 -7.32 11.02
C THR A 149 6.25 -6.22 10.38
N ILE A 150 6.63 -4.95 10.56
CA ILE A 150 6.04 -3.82 9.82
C ILE A 150 6.23 -4.01 8.31
N GLY A 151 7.45 -4.34 7.87
CA GLY A 151 7.74 -4.58 6.45
C GLY A 151 6.86 -5.67 5.84
N ILE A 152 6.77 -6.83 6.50
CA ILE A 152 5.93 -7.95 6.07
C ILE A 152 4.45 -7.56 6.03
N CYS A 153 3.96 -6.86 7.06
CA CYS A 153 2.55 -6.49 7.15
C CYS A 153 2.15 -5.42 6.15
N LEU A 154 3.05 -4.51 5.77
CA LEU A 154 2.80 -3.55 4.69
C LEU A 154 2.65 -4.25 3.34
N VAL A 155 3.52 -5.21 3.04
CA VAL A 155 3.42 -6.03 1.83
C VAL A 155 2.12 -6.83 1.83
N LEU A 156 1.81 -7.50 2.94
CA LEU A 156 0.57 -8.26 3.10
C LEU A 156 -0.67 -7.37 2.95
N TYR A 157 -0.69 -6.20 3.59
CA TYR A 157 -1.79 -5.24 3.47
C TYR A 157 -2.03 -4.82 2.04
N TRP A 158 -0.96 -4.57 1.29
CA TRP A 158 -1.06 -4.20 -0.11
C TRP A 158 -1.61 -5.35 -0.97
N ILE A 159 -1.09 -6.57 -0.79
CA ILE A 159 -1.59 -7.78 -1.48
C ILE A 159 -3.07 -8.02 -1.18
N LEU A 160 -3.45 -8.03 0.10
CA LEU A 160 -4.82 -8.26 0.52
C LEU A 160 -5.75 -7.12 0.05
N SER A 161 -5.28 -5.88 0.07
CA SER A 161 -6.05 -4.77 -0.49
C SER A 161 -6.29 -4.98 -1.98
N PHE A 162 -5.25 -5.37 -2.72
CA PHE A 162 -5.36 -5.64 -4.15
C PHE A 162 -6.34 -6.77 -4.50
N LEU A 163 -6.30 -7.86 -3.73
CA LEU A 163 -7.12 -9.05 -3.98
C LEU A 163 -8.57 -8.88 -3.51
N PHE A 164 -8.76 -8.31 -2.32
CA PHE A 164 -10.05 -8.36 -1.62
C PHE A 164 -10.78 -7.02 -1.57
N VAL A 165 -10.12 -5.87 -1.73
CA VAL A 165 -10.81 -4.56 -1.70
C VAL A 165 -11.50 -4.26 -3.03
N ARG A 166 -11.25 -5.05 -4.09
CA ARG A 166 -11.99 -4.97 -5.36
C ARG A 166 -13.49 -4.92 -5.13
N GLU A 167 -14.15 -4.03 -5.85
CA GLU A 167 -15.55 -3.73 -5.66
C GLU A 167 -16.47 -4.92 -5.91
N SER A 168 -17.57 -4.94 -5.16
CA SER A 168 -18.63 -5.91 -5.36
C SER A 168 -19.41 -5.54 -6.62
N LYS A 169 -19.06 -6.15 -7.75
CA LYS A 169 -19.68 -5.91 -9.07
C LYS A 169 -21.20 -6.12 -9.15
N LYS A 170 -21.83 -6.70 -8.12
CA LYS A 170 -23.21 -7.22 -8.15
C LYS A 170 -24.16 -6.59 -7.14
N ALA A 171 -23.73 -5.57 -6.40
CA ALA A 171 -24.54 -4.98 -5.34
C ALA A 171 -24.75 -3.49 -5.59
N LEU A 172 -26.00 -3.06 -5.51
CA LEU A 172 -26.39 -1.65 -5.48
C LEU A 172 -26.34 -1.20 -4.00
N PRO A 173 -25.30 -0.50 -3.55
CA PRO A 173 -25.10 -0.27 -2.13
C PRO A 173 -25.99 0.86 -1.65
N GLU A 174 -26.89 0.53 -0.71
CA GLU A 174 -27.76 1.52 -0.06
C GLU A 174 -26.97 2.72 0.49
N GLY A 175 -27.52 3.92 0.32
CA GLY A 175 -26.89 5.16 0.75
C GLY A 175 -25.83 5.73 -0.19
N PHE A 176 -25.60 5.12 -1.36
CA PHE A 176 -24.65 5.60 -2.39
C PHE A 176 -25.27 5.80 -3.76
N TYR A 177 -26.59 5.66 -3.88
CA TYR A 177 -27.35 5.97 -5.08
C TYR A 177 -28.71 6.54 -4.70
N THR A 178 -29.27 7.31 -5.61
CA THR A 178 -30.68 7.69 -5.65
C THR A 178 -31.22 7.38 -7.05
N GLU A 179 -32.44 7.81 -7.32
CA GLU A 179 -33.07 7.73 -8.63
C GLU A 179 -32.30 8.50 -9.73
N THR A 180 -31.59 9.56 -9.35
CA THR A 180 -30.92 10.48 -10.29
C THR A 180 -29.49 10.84 -9.88
N SER A 181 -28.94 10.26 -8.81
CA SER A 181 -27.57 10.54 -8.38
C SER A 181 -26.84 9.29 -7.91
N TRP A 182 -25.52 9.30 -8.03
CA TRP A 182 -24.64 8.17 -7.69
C TRP A 182 -23.35 8.72 -7.06
N LEU A 183 -23.09 8.31 -5.82
CA LEU A 183 -21.90 8.68 -5.08
C LEU A 183 -20.91 7.51 -5.12
N ASP A 184 -19.78 7.74 -5.77
CA ASP A 184 -18.61 6.90 -5.64
C ASP A 184 -17.69 7.45 -4.55
N ILE A 185 -17.86 6.94 -3.34
CA ILE A 185 -17.04 7.37 -2.22
C ILE A 185 -15.61 6.81 -2.26
N ASP A 186 -15.41 5.70 -2.97
CA ASP A 186 -14.13 5.00 -2.98
C ASP A 186 -13.14 5.75 -3.87
N ASP A 187 -13.61 6.32 -4.99
CA ASP A 187 -12.83 7.21 -5.86
C ASP A 187 -13.07 8.71 -5.64
N ASN A 188 -13.97 9.07 -4.71
CA ASN A 188 -14.34 10.45 -4.36
C ASN A 188 -14.96 11.18 -5.55
N TYR A 189 -15.95 10.57 -6.17
CA TYR A 189 -16.61 11.06 -7.37
C TYR A 189 -18.12 11.10 -7.16
N LEU A 190 -18.79 12.11 -7.71
CA LEU A 190 -20.24 12.19 -7.69
C LEU A 190 -20.75 12.41 -9.10
N VAL A 191 -21.80 11.66 -9.46
CA VAL A 191 -22.51 11.77 -10.73
C VAL A 191 -23.99 12.02 -10.44
N ALA A 192 -24.63 12.91 -11.17
CA ALA A 192 -26.05 13.20 -11.04
C ALA A 192 -26.69 13.60 -12.38
N LEU A 193 -27.99 13.36 -12.49
CA LEU A 193 -28.88 13.90 -13.50
C LEU A 193 -29.62 15.09 -12.89
N GLU A 194 -29.31 16.29 -13.37
CA GLU A 194 -29.99 17.54 -13.00
C GLU A 194 -30.80 18.03 -14.21
N GLY A 195 -32.09 17.68 -14.25
CA GLY A 195 -32.92 17.96 -15.43
C GLY A 195 -32.42 17.19 -16.65
N ASP A 196 -32.07 17.90 -17.72
CA ASP A 196 -31.52 17.35 -18.97
C ASP A 196 -29.98 17.39 -19.02
N GLU A 197 -29.32 17.63 -17.89
CA GLU A 197 -27.86 17.65 -17.79
C GLU A 197 -27.34 16.47 -16.97
N LEU A 198 -26.29 15.83 -17.49
CA LEU A 198 -25.43 14.96 -16.71
C LEU A 198 -24.33 15.80 -16.04
N VAL A 199 -24.35 15.83 -14.71
CA VAL A 199 -23.41 16.59 -13.89
C VAL A 199 -22.50 15.63 -13.13
N TYR A 200 -21.20 15.90 -13.13
CA TYR A 200 -20.28 15.14 -12.30
C TYR A 200 -19.06 15.96 -11.86
N PHE A 201 -18.46 15.58 -10.73
CA PHE A 201 -17.29 16.25 -10.18
C PHE A 201 -16.49 15.38 -9.20
N ASP A 202 -15.19 15.66 -9.13
CA ASP A 202 -14.28 15.08 -8.14
C ASP A 202 -14.43 15.76 -6.79
N ILE A 203 -14.77 14.98 -5.76
CA ILE A 203 -14.80 15.40 -4.36
C ILE A 203 -13.35 15.43 -3.82
N PRO A 204 -12.91 16.54 -3.22
CA PRO A 204 -11.61 16.57 -2.58
C PRO A 204 -11.48 15.49 -1.50
N LYS A 205 -10.39 14.71 -1.50
CA LYS A 205 -10.19 13.59 -0.54
C LYS A 205 -10.42 13.96 0.93
N LYS A 206 -10.09 15.20 1.32
CA LYS A 206 -10.32 15.70 2.68
C LYS A 206 -11.80 15.88 3.04
N GLN A 207 -12.66 16.05 2.03
CA GLN A 207 -14.10 16.26 2.14
C GLN A 207 -14.92 14.99 1.87
N ALA A 208 -14.30 13.86 1.56
CA ALA A 208 -15.00 12.61 1.23
C ALA A 208 -16.05 12.22 2.28
N LEU A 209 -15.67 12.24 3.56
CA LEU A 209 -16.60 11.93 4.67
C LEU A 209 -17.73 12.96 4.79
N THR A 210 -17.43 14.24 4.54
CA THR A 210 -18.42 15.32 4.53
C THR A 210 -19.44 15.10 3.41
N ALA A 211 -18.97 14.79 2.19
CA ALA A 211 -19.79 14.49 1.04
C ALA A 211 -20.67 13.25 1.27
N GLN A 212 -20.08 12.16 1.79
CA GLN A 212 -20.80 10.94 2.14
C GLN A 212 -21.91 11.20 3.17
N SER A 213 -21.60 11.96 4.22
CA SER A 213 -22.59 12.29 5.25
C SER A 213 -23.71 13.18 4.71
N ALA A 214 -23.40 14.14 3.85
CA ALA A 214 -24.38 15.02 3.21
C ALA A 214 -25.30 14.24 2.26
N TYR A 215 -24.70 13.40 1.42
CA TYR A 215 -25.41 12.54 0.48
C TYR A 215 -26.37 11.59 1.18
N GLN A 216 -25.89 10.89 2.22
CA GLN A 216 -26.72 9.96 3.01
C GLN A 216 -27.78 10.66 3.86
N ALA A 217 -27.64 11.97 4.10
CA ALA A 217 -28.67 12.80 4.72
C ALA A 217 -29.71 13.31 3.71
N GLY A 218 -29.60 12.97 2.41
CA GLY A 218 -30.53 13.37 1.37
C GLY A 218 -30.30 14.78 0.82
N LYS A 219 -29.12 15.37 1.00
CA LYS A 219 -28.78 16.66 0.37
C LYS A 219 -28.68 16.53 -1.13
N SER A 220 -29.01 17.60 -1.85
CA SER A 220 -28.92 17.61 -3.32
C SER A 220 -27.46 17.61 -3.81
N PRO A 221 -27.19 17.15 -5.04
CA PRO A 221 -25.85 17.24 -5.65
C PRO A 221 -25.27 18.66 -5.64
N GLU A 222 -26.09 19.67 -5.92
CA GLU A 222 -25.71 21.09 -5.86
C GLU A 222 -25.30 21.53 -4.44
N GLU A 223 -26.05 21.15 -3.41
CA GLU A 223 -25.68 21.41 -2.02
C GLU A 223 -24.35 20.75 -1.65
N ILE A 224 -24.12 19.52 -2.13
CA ILE A 224 -22.87 18.78 -1.91
C ILE A 224 -21.70 19.46 -2.64
N TYR A 225 -21.92 19.94 -3.86
CA TYR A 225 -20.93 20.72 -4.62
C TYR A 225 -20.51 21.96 -3.83
N HIS A 226 -21.47 22.75 -3.33
CA HIS A 226 -21.17 23.95 -2.54
C HIS A 226 -20.48 23.65 -1.20
N LEU A 227 -20.85 22.53 -0.56
CA LEU A 227 -20.26 22.10 0.70
C LEU A 227 -18.81 21.64 0.54
N CYS A 228 -18.53 20.85 -0.49
CA CYS A 228 -17.23 20.22 -0.70
C CYS A 228 -16.25 21.13 -1.46
N LYS A 229 -16.77 22.12 -2.20
CA LYS A 229 -16.00 23.06 -3.03
C LYS A 229 -14.99 22.34 -3.93
N PRO A 230 -15.45 21.43 -4.80
CA PRO A 230 -14.57 20.79 -5.78
C PRO A 230 -14.01 21.83 -6.75
N ASN A 231 -12.88 21.53 -7.39
CA ASN A 231 -12.20 22.48 -8.27
C ASN A 231 -12.97 22.70 -9.60
N THR A 232 -13.63 21.66 -10.09
CA THR A 232 -14.32 21.64 -11.38
C THR A 232 -15.55 20.75 -11.29
N ALA A 233 -16.61 21.14 -12.00
CA ALA A 233 -17.71 20.25 -12.36
C ALA A 233 -17.87 20.26 -13.88
N ALA A 234 -18.12 19.09 -14.44
CA ALA A 234 -18.59 18.97 -15.80
C ALA A 234 -20.12 18.92 -15.79
N ARG A 235 -20.72 19.65 -16.74
CA ARG A 235 -22.15 19.60 -17.04
C ARG A 235 -22.28 19.29 -18.52
N ILE A 236 -22.91 18.17 -18.85
CA ILE A 236 -23.08 17.70 -20.23
C ILE A 236 -24.58 17.68 -20.52
N PRO A 237 -25.08 18.59 -21.37
CA PRO A 237 -26.45 18.51 -21.86
C PRO A 237 -26.66 17.19 -22.61
N LEU A 238 -27.64 16.39 -22.20
CA LEU A 238 -27.88 15.06 -22.76
C LEU A 238 -28.24 15.11 -24.25
N ASN A 239 -28.88 16.21 -24.67
CA ASN A 239 -29.22 16.49 -26.06
C ASN A 239 -28.02 16.76 -26.99
N GLU A 240 -26.88 17.13 -26.42
CA GLU A 240 -25.66 17.45 -27.16
C GLU A 240 -24.66 16.29 -27.23
N ILE A 241 -24.94 15.16 -26.56
CA ILE A 241 -24.06 13.99 -26.61
C ILE A 241 -23.94 13.49 -28.06
N ASN A 242 -22.71 13.28 -28.51
CA ASN A 242 -22.41 12.73 -29.84
C ASN A 242 -22.43 11.20 -29.82
N SER A 243 -21.89 10.61 -28.75
CA SER A 243 -21.93 9.16 -28.55
C SER A 243 -21.84 8.79 -27.07
N LEU A 244 -22.49 7.70 -26.68
CA LEU A 244 -22.41 7.10 -25.35
C LEU A 244 -22.05 5.62 -25.49
N SER A 245 -21.05 5.14 -24.75
CA SER A 245 -20.60 3.74 -24.76
C SER A 245 -20.50 3.20 -23.34
N SER A 246 -20.98 1.98 -23.13
CA SER A 246 -20.86 1.27 -21.85
C SER A 246 -20.58 -0.22 -22.07
N ASP A 247 -19.46 -0.68 -21.52
CA ASP A 247 -19.08 -2.11 -21.49
C ASP A 247 -19.65 -2.79 -20.24
N HIS A 248 -20.30 -3.95 -20.37
CA HIS A 248 -20.93 -4.66 -19.24
C HIS A 248 -19.96 -5.02 -18.10
N ASN A 249 -18.67 -5.22 -18.41
CA ASN A 249 -17.63 -5.59 -17.44
C ASN A 249 -16.83 -4.38 -16.91
N SER A 250 -17.23 -3.16 -17.28
CA SER A 250 -16.69 -1.91 -16.77
C SER A 250 -17.69 -1.23 -15.83
N ASP A 251 -17.19 -0.48 -14.88
CA ASP A 251 -17.90 0.48 -14.03
C ASP A 251 -17.98 1.88 -14.65
N VAL A 252 -17.37 2.09 -15.84
CA VAL A 252 -17.31 3.39 -16.51
C VAL A 252 -18.31 3.48 -17.67
N ILE A 253 -18.92 4.67 -17.84
CA ILE A 253 -19.61 5.10 -19.07
C ILE A 253 -18.71 6.10 -19.79
N THR A 254 -18.49 5.92 -21.09
CA THR A 254 -17.74 6.85 -21.93
C THR A 254 -18.71 7.70 -22.75
N ILE A 255 -18.58 9.02 -22.66
CA ILE A 255 -19.47 9.99 -23.31
C ILE A 255 -18.63 10.92 -24.17
N LYS A 256 -19.00 11.08 -25.44
CA LYS A 256 -18.38 12.06 -26.34
C LYS A 256 -19.31 13.27 -26.47
N HIS A 257 -18.78 14.45 -26.19
CA HIS A 257 -19.49 15.74 -26.28
C HIS A 257 -18.57 16.76 -26.97
N GLY A 258 -18.97 17.18 -28.17
CA GLY A 258 -18.10 17.93 -29.09
C GLY A 258 -16.80 17.17 -29.37
N ASP A 259 -15.67 17.85 -29.17
CA ASP A 259 -14.33 17.29 -29.34
C ASP A 259 -13.79 16.59 -28.08
N LYS A 260 -14.58 16.52 -27.00
CA LYS A 260 -14.15 15.96 -25.72
C LYS A 260 -14.74 14.57 -25.50
N THR A 261 -13.91 13.71 -24.90
CA THR A 261 -14.33 12.41 -24.39
C THR A 261 -14.28 12.46 -22.86
N HIS A 262 -15.39 12.07 -22.25
CA HIS A 262 -15.61 12.07 -20.82
C HIS A 262 -15.76 10.63 -20.33
N SER A 263 -15.01 10.27 -19.30
CA SER A 263 -15.12 8.98 -18.62
C SER A 263 -15.83 9.19 -17.29
N VAL A 264 -17.05 8.67 -17.18
CA VAL A 264 -17.90 8.81 -15.99
C VAL A 264 -17.85 7.50 -15.22
N GLU A 265 -17.17 7.53 -14.08
CA GLU A 265 -16.92 6.38 -13.22
C GLU A 265 -18.04 6.22 -12.17
N PHE A 266 -18.32 4.99 -11.78
CA PHE A 266 -19.36 4.64 -10.81
C PHE A 266 -18.83 3.59 -9.83
N LEU A 267 -19.37 3.59 -8.62
CA LEU A 267 -18.96 2.70 -7.51
C LEU A 267 -18.96 1.18 -7.80
N ASN A 268 -19.65 0.75 -8.86
CA ASN A 268 -19.52 -0.58 -9.46
C ASN A 268 -20.41 -0.72 -10.71
N GLN A 269 -20.27 -1.86 -11.40
CA GLN A 269 -21.06 -2.23 -12.58
C GLN A 269 -22.59 -2.19 -12.39
N THR A 270 -23.11 -2.51 -11.20
CA THR A 270 -24.56 -2.48 -10.93
C THR A 270 -25.06 -1.06 -10.77
N VAL A 271 -24.29 -0.20 -10.08
CA VAL A 271 -24.59 1.24 -9.96
C VAL A 271 -24.55 1.91 -11.33
N LYS A 272 -23.52 1.60 -12.14
CA LYS A 272 -23.43 2.04 -13.53
C LYS A 272 -24.63 1.57 -14.37
N ALA A 273 -25.04 0.31 -14.24
CA ALA A 273 -26.20 -0.22 -14.98
C ALA A 273 -27.50 0.53 -14.61
N HIS A 274 -27.69 0.81 -13.32
CA HIS A 274 -28.81 1.64 -12.85
C HIS A 274 -28.74 3.05 -13.44
N ALA A 275 -27.57 3.69 -13.42
CA ALA A 275 -27.39 5.02 -14.00
C ALA A 275 -27.65 5.05 -15.51
N LEU A 276 -27.12 4.05 -16.23
CA LEU A 276 -27.29 3.91 -17.67
C LEU A 276 -28.77 3.82 -18.05
N GLU A 277 -29.58 3.04 -17.30
CA GLU A 277 -31.01 2.92 -17.55
C GLU A 277 -31.76 4.26 -17.41
N ARG A 278 -31.26 5.18 -16.57
CA ARG A 278 -31.84 6.52 -16.41
C ARG A 278 -31.38 7.50 -17.47
N ILE A 279 -30.08 7.47 -17.80
CA ILE A 279 -29.51 8.28 -18.87
C ILE A 279 -30.17 7.91 -20.20
N GLU A 280 -30.31 6.61 -20.50
CA GLU A 280 -30.89 6.09 -21.74
C GLU A 280 -32.30 6.66 -22.00
N LYS A 281 -33.13 6.79 -20.97
CA LYS A 281 -34.50 7.34 -21.08
C LYS A 281 -34.55 8.82 -21.47
N GLN A 282 -33.43 9.53 -21.33
CA GLN A 282 -33.31 10.96 -21.61
C GLN A 282 -32.37 11.24 -22.78
N LEU A 283 -31.82 10.21 -23.43
CA LEU A 283 -31.03 10.37 -24.65
C LEU A 283 -31.91 10.82 -25.81
N PRO A 284 -31.37 11.61 -26.77
CA PRO A 284 -32.10 11.97 -27.98
C PRO A 284 -32.58 10.76 -28.76
N GLU A 285 -33.82 10.79 -29.22
CA GLU A 285 -34.39 9.77 -30.12
C GLU A 285 -33.59 9.62 -31.43
N THR A 286 -32.80 10.63 -31.80
CA THR A 286 -31.95 10.65 -33.01
C THR A 286 -30.67 9.80 -32.90
N MET A 287 -30.45 9.11 -31.77
CA MET A 287 -29.30 8.23 -31.60
C MET A 287 -29.60 6.80 -32.07
N ASP A 288 -28.71 6.25 -32.89
CA ASP A 288 -28.75 4.84 -33.26
C ASP A 288 -28.16 3.97 -32.13
N TYR A 289 -28.88 2.90 -31.78
CA TYR A 289 -28.47 1.97 -30.74
C TYR A 289 -27.84 0.72 -31.34
N GLN A 290 -26.61 0.43 -30.89
CA GLN A 290 -25.84 -0.72 -31.33
C GLN A 290 -25.46 -1.59 -30.13
N HIS A 291 -25.73 -2.89 -30.25
CA HIS A 291 -25.32 -3.89 -29.28
C HIS A 291 -24.20 -4.75 -29.87
N ILE A 292 -22.97 -4.54 -29.41
CA ILE A 292 -21.78 -5.22 -29.91
C ILE A 292 -21.38 -6.32 -28.92
N GLN A 293 -21.42 -7.58 -29.37
CA GLN A 293 -20.93 -8.71 -28.59
C GLN A 293 -19.56 -9.16 -29.10
N ARG A 294 -18.53 -9.04 -28.26
CA ARG A 294 -17.20 -9.58 -28.52
C ARG A 294 -17.04 -10.95 -27.87
N SER A 295 -16.47 -11.89 -28.62
CA SER A 295 -16.19 -13.23 -28.09
C SER A 295 -15.14 -13.17 -26.98
N ARG A 296 -15.13 -14.17 -26.10
CA ARG A 296 -14.16 -14.28 -24.98
C ARG A 296 -12.72 -14.13 -25.47
N LEU A 297 -12.38 -14.77 -26.60
CA LEU A 297 -11.05 -14.69 -27.21
C LEU A 297 -10.71 -13.30 -27.75
N GLN A 298 -11.66 -12.63 -28.40
CA GLN A 298 -11.43 -11.26 -28.90
C GLN A 298 -11.23 -10.27 -27.74
N ALA A 299 -11.96 -10.45 -26.63
CA ALA A 299 -11.83 -9.59 -25.46
C ALA A 299 -10.51 -9.81 -24.69
N THR A 300 -10.02 -11.05 -24.62
CA THR A 300 -8.82 -11.43 -23.86
C THR A 300 -7.51 -11.19 -24.60
N LEU A 301 -7.54 -11.12 -25.93
CA LEU A 301 -6.34 -11.03 -26.78
C LEU A 301 -5.34 -9.95 -26.32
N PRO A 302 -5.74 -8.69 -26.02
CA PRO A 302 -4.78 -7.67 -25.59
C PRO A 302 -4.08 -8.05 -24.28
N SER A 303 -4.83 -8.55 -23.31
CA SER A 303 -4.28 -8.97 -22.02
C SER A 303 -3.36 -10.19 -22.16
N LEU A 304 -3.64 -11.07 -23.14
CA LEU A 304 -2.84 -12.26 -23.41
C LEU A 304 -1.49 -11.89 -24.04
N VAL A 305 -1.48 -10.93 -24.96
CA VAL A 305 -0.24 -10.36 -25.51
C VAL A 305 0.64 -9.79 -24.41
N ILE A 306 0.08 -9.00 -23.49
CA ILE A 306 0.82 -8.43 -22.36
C ILE A 306 1.36 -9.54 -21.44
N ALA A 307 0.58 -10.58 -21.15
CA ALA A 307 1.03 -11.70 -20.33
C ALA A 307 2.24 -12.43 -20.95
N ILE A 308 2.22 -12.68 -22.26
CA ILE A 308 3.34 -13.29 -22.99
C ILE A 308 4.59 -12.41 -22.90
N LEU A 309 4.45 -11.09 -23.09
CA LEU A 309 5.56 -10.16 -22.95
C LEU A 309 6.16 -10.16 -21.54
N LEU A 310 5.32 -10.21 -20.50
CA LEU A 310 5.78 -10.28 -19.11
C LEU A 310 6.51 -11.59 -18.81
N ILE A 311 6.04 -12.73 -19.33
CA ILE A 311 6.72 -14.02 -19.20
C ILE A 311 8.08 -13.98 -19.89
N GLY A 312 8.15 -13.44 -21.11
CA GLY A 312 9.41 -13.24 -21.83
C GLY A 312 10.39 -12.35 -21.07
N LEU A 313 9.90 -11.28 -20.44
CA LEU A 313 10.71 -10.39 -19.61
C LEU A 313 11.23 -11.10 -18.35
N ILE A 314 10.42 -11.90 -17.67
CA ILE A 314 10.84 -12.70 -16.51
C ILE A 314 11.96 -13.69 -16.90
N TYR A 315 11.83 -14.31 -18.07
CA TYR A 315 12.85 -15.24 -18.58
C TYR A 315 14.20 -14.55 -18.83
N TRP A 316 14.19 -13.29 -19.30
CA TRP A 316 15.41 -12.55 -19.64
C TRP A 316 16.10 -11.87 -18.44
N LEU A 317 15.38 -11.63 -17.34
CA LEU A 317 15.94 -10.98 -16.15
C LEU A 317 16.79 -11.97 -15.33
N ASP A 318 17.99 -11.60 -14.91
CA ASP A 318 18.83 -12.47 -14.06
C ASP A 318 18.59 -12.29 -12.55
N SER A 319 18.12 -11.12 -12.12
CA SER A 319 17.86 -10.83 -10.70
C SER A 319 16.53 -11.42 -10.23
N PHE A 320 16.57 -12.22 -9.15
CA PHE A 320 15.37 -12.73 -8.48
C PHE A 320 14.40 -11.61 -8.08
N ILE A 321 14.91 -10.48 -7.58
CA ILE A 321 14.10 -9.34 -7.15
C ILE A 321 13.34 -8.76 -8.35
N LEU A 322 14.00 -8.58 -9.50
CA LEU A 322 13.35 -8.06 -10.70
C LEU A 322 12.32 -9.04 -11.25
N ARG A 323 12.61 -10.36 -11.26
CA ARG A 323 11.62 -11.39 -11.63
C ARG A 323 10.40 -11.35 -10.72
N ALA A 324 10.60 -11.20 -9.41
CA ALA A 324 9.51 -11.10 -8.44
C ALA A 324 8.65 -9.86 -8.70
N ILE A 325 9.24 -8.70 -8.99
CA ILE A 325 8.50 -7.47 -9.33
C ILE A 325 7.67 -7.66 -10.60
N VAL A 326 8.26 -8.18 -11.68
CA VAL A 326 7.54 -8.38 -12.95
C VAL A 326 6.45 -9.44 -12.82
N GLY A 327 6.74 -10.56 -12.14
CA GLY A 327 5.75 -11.58 -11.84
C GLY A 327 4.60 -11.03 -10.99
N PHE A 328 4.91 -10.16 -10.05
CA PHE A 328 3.91 -9.47 -9.24
C PHE A 328 3.00 -8.56 -10.09
N ILE A 329 3.55 -7.76 -11.00
CA ILE A 329 2.78 -6.93 -11.94
C ILE A 329 1.87 -7.80 -12.81
N GLY A 330 2.37 -8.92 -13.32
CA GLY A 330 1.56 -9.86 -14.10
C GLY A 330 0.40 -10.44 -13.31
N LEU A 331 0.66 -10.88 -12.07
CA LEU A 331 -0.33 -11.48 -11.19
C LEU A 331 -1.41 -10.48 -10.75
N THR A 332 -1.03 -9.21 -10.58
CA THR A 332 -1.96 -8.18 -10.12
C THR A 332 -2.71 -7.52 -11.27
N SER A 333 -2.02 -6.94 -12.25
CA SER A 333 -2.67 -6.15 -13.29
C SER A 333 -3.25 -7.01 -14.42
N VAL A 334 -2.55 -8.06 -14.83
CA VAL A 334 -2.86 -8.78 -16.08
C VAL A 334 -3.73 -10.00 -15.84
N ALA A 335 -3.35 -10.86 -14.89
CA ALA A 335 -4.07 -12.09 -14.61
C ALA A 335 -5.56 -11.88 -14.29
N PRO A 336 -5.97 -10.88 -13.49
CA PRO A 336 -7.38 -10.70 -13.18
C PRO A 336 -8.20 -10.16 -14.36
N ASN A 337 -7.57 -9.38 -15.25
CA ASN A 337 -8.20 -8.92 -16.49
C ASN A 337 -8.33 -10.06 -17.51
N LEU A 338 -7.36 -10.98 -17.55
CA LEU A 338 -7.47 -12.20 -18.34
C LEU A 338 -8.60 -13.10 -17.84
N LEU A 339 -8.61 -13.39 -16.53
CA LEU A 339 -9.61 -14.25 -15.92
C LEU A 339 -11.03 -13.68 -16.07
N SER A 340 -11.21 -12.37 -15.85
CA SER A 340 -12.54 -11.76 -15.97
C SER A 340 -13.12 -11.87 -17.38
N LYS A 341 -12.30 -11.62 -18.41
CA LYS A 341 -12.72 -11.67 -19.82
C LYS A 341 -12.80 -13.09 -20.39
N LEU A 342 -12.09 -14.06 -19.79
CA LEU A 342 -12.25 -15.48 -20.12
C LEU A 342 -13.58 -16.04 -19.58
N ILE A 343 -14.05 -15.54 -18.44
CA ILE A 343 -15.26 -16.04 -17.79
C ILE A 343 -16.53 -15.50 -18.46
N SER A 344 -16.56 -14.24 -18.90
CA SER A 344 -17.74 -13.65 -19.57
C SER A 344 -17.42 -13.04 -20.95
N PRO A 345 -18.29 -13.25 -21.96
CA PRO A 345 -18.21 -12.51 -23.22
C PRO A 345 -18.34 -11.01 -22.95
N THR A 346 -17.73 -10.17 -23.80
CA THR A 346 -17.83 -8.71 -23.62
C THR A 346 -18.95 -8.11 -24.43
N GLU A 347 -20.00 -7.66 -23.73
CA GLU A 347 -21.09 -6.88 -24.31
C GLU A 347 -20.82 -5.38 -24.15
N THR A 348 -20.93 -4.65 -25.26
CA THR A 348 -20.83 -3.19 -25.32
C THR A 348 -22.15 -2.65 -25.84
N ARG A 349 -22.73 -1.70 -25.11
CA ARG A 349 -23.88 -0.92 -25.55
C ARG A 349 -23.39 0.45 -26.03
N LEU A 350 -23.75 0.81 -27.26
CA LEU A 350 -23.27 2.00 -27.92
C LEU A 350 -24.46 2.78 -28.50
N TRP A 351 -24.54 4.07 -28.20
CA TRP A 351 -25.45 5.03 -28.80
C TRP A 351 -24.62 6.04 -29.58
N VAL A 352 -24.94 6.26 -30.85
CA VAL A 352 -24.22 7.23 -31.69
C VAL A 352 -25.23 8.11 -32.41
N LYS A 353 -24.98 9.42 -32.42
CA LYS A 353 -25.79 10.35 -33.20
C LYS A 353 -25.65 10.01 -34.68
N VAL A 354 -26.77 9.80 -35.37
CA VAL A 354 -26.78 9.60 -36.82
C VAL A 354 -26.35 10.91 -37.46
N GLU A 355 -25.17 10.95 -38.09
CA GLU A 355 -24.84 12.06 -38.97
C GLU A 355 -25.83 12.01 -40.14
N GLU A 356 -26.63 13.06 -40.32
CA GLU A 356 -27.36 13.28 -41.56
C GLU A 356 -26.32 13.28 -42.68
N THR A 357 -26.21 12.15 -43.37
CA THR A 357 -25.47 12.09 -44.61
C THR A 357 -26.21 13.04 -45.54
N SER A 358 -25.62 14.22 -45.76
CA SER A 358 -26.08 15.14 -46.78
C SER A 358 -26.09 14.35 -48.08
N VAL A 359 -27.27 13.95 -48.54
CA VAL A 359 -27.48 13.45 -49.89
C VAL A 359 -27.14 14.62 -50.78
N LYS A 360 -25.89 14.67 -51.25
CA LYS A 360 -25.50 15.52 -52.37
C LYS A 360 -26.17 14.95 -53.62
N HIS A 361 -27.43 15.31 -53.82
CA HIS A 361 -28.01 15.34 -55.15
C HIS A 361 -27.57 16.65 -55.81
N ALA A 362 -26.56 16.54 -56.68
CA ALA A 362 -26.44 17.29 -57.91
C ALA A 362 -25.39 16.60 -58.79
#